data_AF-Q28UA7-F1
#
_entry.id   AF-Q28UA7-F1
#
_cell.length_a   1.000
_cell.length_b   1.000
_cell.length_c   1.000
_cell.angle_alpha   90.00
_cell.angle_beta   90.00
_cell.angle_gamma   90.00
#
_symmetry.space_group_name_H-M   'P 1'
#
loop_
_entity.id
_entity.type
_entity.pdbx_description
1 polymer ?
#
loop_
_entity_poly.entity_id
_entity_poly.type
_entity_poly.pdbx_seq_one_letter_code
_entity_poly.pdbx_strand_id
1 'polypeptide(L)'
;MPFNLILLIIVVGVCLWLMMRMNRPLREESMKLTVDQARTFHRKYRKKANRADMPEELRAVAEASDRARPVTIAACAASAASIAAYILIGG
;
A
#
# COMPACT_ATOMS: atom_id res chain seq x y z
N MET A 1 15.43 -21.24 -17.58
CA MET A 1 14.54 -20.12 -17.95
C MET A 1 13.12 -20.22 -17.38
N PRO A 2 12.34 -21.33 -17.51
CA PRO A 2 10.96 -21.34 -16.98
C PRO A 2 10.87 -21.25 -15.45
N PHE A 3 11.85 -21.79 -14.72
CA PHE A 3 11.89 -21.75 -13.26
C PHE A 3 12.01 -20.34 -12.68
N ASN A 4 12.83 -19.47 -13.29
CA ASN A 4 13.00 -18.07 -12.86
C ASN A 4 11.73 -17.25 -13.12
N LEU A 5 11.03 -17.52 -14.23
CA LEU A 5 9.76 -16.88 -14.55
C LEU A 5 8.66 -17.30 -13.54
N ILE A 6 8.59 -18.58 -13.19
CA ILE A 6 7.64 -19.10 -12.20
C ILE A 6 7.89 -18.46 -10.83
N LEU A 7 9.16 -18.38 -10.39
CA LEU A 7 9.54 -17.71 -9.15
C LEU A 7 9.14 -16.22 -9.14
N LEU A 8 9.37 -15.51 -10.24
CA LEU A 8 8.95 -14.12 -10.39
C LEU A 8 7.43 -13.97 -10.22
N ILE A 9 6.64 -14.81 -10.90
CA ILE A 9 5.18 -14.78 -10.83
C ILE A 9 4.70 -15.05 -9.39
N ILE A 10 5.31 -16.02 -8.70
CA ILE A 10 4.96 -16.33 -7.31
C ILE A 10 5.28 -15.14 -6.39
N VAL A 11 6.46 -14.54 -6.50
CA VAL A 11 6.86 -13.40 -5.64
C VAL A 11 5.95 -12.18 -5.89
N VAL A 12 5.70 -11.84 -7.15
CA VAL A 12 4.81 -10.72 -7.51
C VAL A 12 3.37 -11.02 -7.07
N GLY A 13 2.89 -12.25 -7.26
CA GLY A 13 1.56 -12.69 -6.83
C GLY A 13 1.36 -12.61 -5.32
N VAL A 14 2.34 -13.06 -4.54
CA VAL A 14 2.31 -12.99 -3.06
C VAL A 14 2.38 -11.53 -2.60
N CYS A 15 3.22 -10.70 -3.22
CA CYS A 15 3.31 -9.27 -2.91
C CYS A 15 1.98 -8.54 -3.19
N LEU A 16 1.34 -8.81 -4.33
CA LEU A 16 0.02 -8.28 -4.67
C LEU A 16 -1.06 -8.76 -3.70
N TRP A 17 -1.03 -10.03 -3.32
CA TRP A 17 -1.98 -10.59 -2.34
C TRP A 17 -1.84 -9.92 -0.97
N LEU A 18 -0.61 -9.76 -0.47
CA LEU A 18 -0.33 -9.05 0.78
C LEU A 18 -0.78 -7.59 0.72
N MET A 19 -0.52 -6.90 -0.39
CA MET A 19 -1.03 -5.54 -0.63
C MET A 19 -2.56 -5.47 -0.57
N MET A 20 -3.26 -6.35 -1.29
CA MET A 20 -4.73 -6.36 -1.31
C MET A 20 -5.31 -6.62 0.07
N ARG A 21 -4.71 -7.55 0.82
CA ARG A 21 -5.11 -7.86 2.19
C ARG A 21 -4.94 -6.68 3.14
N MET A 22 -3.85 -5.93 3.00
CA MET A 22 -3.58 -4.74 3.82
C MET A 22 -4.38 -3.50 3.39
N ASN A 23 -4.73 -3.39 2.11
CA ASN A 23 -5.54 -2.29 1.59
C ASN A 23 -7.04 -2.45 1.84
N ARG A 24 -7.53 -3.67 2.11
CA ARG A 24 -8.95 -3.90 2.47
C ARG A 24 -9.44 -3.02 3.63
N PRO A 25 -8.80 -3.02 4.82
CA PRO A 25 -9.26 -2.20 5.94
C PRO A 25 -9.14 -0.70 5.62
N LEU A 26 -8.10 -0.28 4.90
CA LEU A 26 -7.99 1.10 4.44
C LEU A 26 -9.16 1.48 3.53
N ARG A 27 -9.54 0.57 2.62
CA ARG A 27 -10.65 0.79 1.69
C ARG A 27 -11.99 0.86 2.41
N GLU A 28 -12.25 -0.05 3.34
CA GLU A 28 -13.47 -0.05 4.16
C GLU A 28 -13.61 1.23 4.99
N GLU A 29 -12.54 1.66 5.67
CA GLU A 29 -12.58 2.91 6.45
C GLU A 29 -12.66 4.14 5.54
N SER A 30 -11.99 4.13 4.37
CA SER A 30 -12.08 5.23 3.40
C SER A 30 -13.45 5.33 2.72
N MET A 31 -14.19 4.23 2.58
CA MET A 31 -15.53 4.21 1.99
C MET A 31 -16.60 4.81 2.91
N LYS A 32 -16.31 4.90 4.22
CA LYS A 32 -17.18 5.58 5.18
C LYS A 32 -17.06 7.10 5.09
N LEU A 33 -16.01 7.62 4.45
CA LEU A 33 -15.79 9.05 4.31
C LEU A 33 -16.58 9.62 3.13
N THR A 34 -17.12 10.82 3.34
CA THR A 34 -17.62 11.64 2.24
C THR A 34 -16.46 12.12 1.36
N VAL A 35 -16.77 12.47 0.10
CA VAL A 35 -15.77 12.95 -0.87
C VAL A 35 -15.00 14.17 -0.35
N ASP A 36 -15.68 15.09 0.34
CA ASP A 36 -15.06 16.28 0.92
C ASP A 36 -14.16 15.97 2.13
N GLN A 37 -14.54 15.00 2.97
CA GLN A 37 -13.70 14.54 4.07
C GLN A 37 -12.45 13.82 3.56
N ALA A 38 -12.57 12.98 2.53
CA ALA A 38 -11.44 12.33 1.88
C ALA A 38 -10.48 13.36 1.25
N ARG A 39 -11.02 14.40 0.60
CA ARG A 39 -10.24 15.52 0.04
C ARG A 39 -9.52 16.30 1.15
N THR A 40 -10.21 16.59 2.25
CA THR A 40 -9.65 17.29 3.41
C THR A 40 -8.54 16.48 4.07
N PHE A 41 -8.74 15.17 4.23
CA PHE A 41 -7.74 14.25 4.72
C PHE A 41 -6.47 14.27 3.86
N HIS A 42 -6.62 14.11 2.55
CA HIS A 42 -5.49 14.12 1.62
C HIS A 42 -4.72 15.44 1.62
N ARG A 43 -5.42 16.57 1.74
CA ARG A 43 -4.83 17.91 1.66
C ARG A 43 -4.20 18.36 2.97
N LYS A 44 -4.83 18.05 4.11
CA LYS A 44 -4.45 18.60 5.42
C LYS A 44 -3.78 17.56 6.33
N TYR A 45 -4.32 16.34 6.39
CA TYR A 45 -3.97 15.34 7.40
C TYR A 45 -3.12 14.16 6.89
N ARG A 46 -2.84 14.11 5.58
CA ARG A 46 -1.97 13.08 4.98
C ARG A 46 -0.59 13.04 5.65
N LYS A 47 -0.04 14.20 6.02
CA LYS A 47 1.21 14.30 6.78
C LYS A 47 0.95 14.08 8.27
N LYS A 48 1.69 13.15 8.89
CA LYS A 48 1.61 12.86 10.33
C LYS A 48 1.74 14.10 11.22
N ALA A 49 2.57 15.07 10.83
CA ALA A 49 2.80 16.30 11.58
C ALA A 49 1.53 17.17 11.76
N ASN A 50 0.54 17.04 10.88
CA ASN A 50 -0.68 17.85 10.92
C ASN A 50 -1.83 17.13 11.63
N ARG A 51 -1.59 15.96 12.24
CA ARG A 51 -2.66 15.11 12.80
C ARG A 51 -2.99 15.38 14.27
N ALA A 52 -2.37 16.39 14.88
CA ALA A 52 -2.65 16.77 16.27
C ALA A 52 -4.12 17.18 16.48
N ASP A 53 -4.68 17.94 15.52
CA ASP A 53 -6.07 18.44 15.57
C ASP A 53 -7.00 17.64 14.64
N MET A 54 -6.67 16.38 14.35
CA MET A 54 -7.43 15.61 13.38
C MET A 54 -8.72 15.06 14.01
N PRO A 55 -9.89 15.21 13.34
CA PRO A 55 -11.15 14.66 13.84
C PRO A 55 -11.10 13.13 13.90
N GLU A 56 -11.79 12.54 14.89
CA GLU A 56 -11.76 11.10 15.16
C GLU A 56 -12.19 10.26 13.95
N GLU A 57 -13.13 10.75 13.15
CA GLU A 57 -13.60 10.10 11.92
C GLU A 57 -12.48 9.88 10.88
N LEU A 58 -11.50 10.79 10.83
CA LEU A 58 -10.33 10.68 9.94
C LEU A 58 -9.20 9.84 10.56
N ARG A 59 -9.29 9.53 11.85
CA ARG A 59 -8.25 8.83 12.62
C ARG A 59 -8.16 7.36 12.27
N ALA A 60 -9.30 6.70 12.10
CA ALA A 60 -9.35 5.32 11.60
C ALA A 60 -8.68 5.18 10.22
N VAL A 61 -8.94 6.12 9.30
CA VAL A 61 -8.32 6.14 7.96
C VAL A 61 -6.83 6.43 8.03
N ALA A 62 -6.42 7.36 8.90
CA ALA A 62 -5.01 7.68 9.12
C ALA A 62 -4.21 6.49 9.65
N GLU A 63 -4.75 5.78 10.63
CA GLU A 63 -4.12 4.59 11.23
C GLU A 63 -4.08 3.42 10.25
N ALA A 64 -5.16 3.18 9.51
CA ALA A 64 -5.19 2.18 8.45
C ALA A 64 -4.18 2.50 7.34
N SER A 65 -4.07 3.78 6.95
CA SER A 65 -3.12 4.23 5.94
C SER A 65 -1.67 4.05 6.40
N ASP A 66 -1.39 4.37 7.67
CA ASP A 66 -0.06 4.21 8.24
C ASP A 66 0.37 2.75 8.37
N ARG A 67 -0.57 1.83 8.66
CA ARG A 67 -0.31 0.39 8.67
C ARG A 67 -0.08 -0.19 7.28
N ALA A 68 -0.86 0.27 6.29
CA ALA A 68 -0.75 -0.21 4.93
C ALA A 68 0.54 0.26 4.25
N ARG A 69 0.90 1.54 4.42
CA ARG A 69 1.99 2.22 3.70
C ARG A 69 3.35 1.51 3.74
N PRO A 70 3.91 1.04 4.88
CA PRO A 70 5.19 0.35 4.88
C PRO A 70 5.12 -0.98 4.13
N VAL A 71 4.00 -1.72 4.24
CA VAL A 71 3.79 -2.98 3.53
C VAL A 71 3.63 -2.74 2.03
N THR A 72 2.95 -1.66 1.62
CA THR A 72 2.84 -1.30 0.21
C THR A 72 4.20 -0.91 -0.37
N ILE A 73 5.00 -0.12 0.35
CA ILE A 73 6.34 0.28 -0.09
C ILE A 73 7.25 -0.95 -0.20
N ALA A 74 7.25 -1.82 0.81
CA ALA A 74 8.05 -3.04 0.81
C ALA A 74 7.66 -3.98 -0.33
N ALA A 75 6.37 -4.19 -0.56
CA ALA A 75 5.88 -5.04 -1.66
C ALA A 75 6.21 -4.44 -3.04
N CYS A 76 6.11 -3.11 -3.21
CA CYS A 76 6.55 -2.43 -4.44
C CYS A 76 8.06 -2.59 -4.67
N ALA A 77 8.87 -2.36 -3.64
CA ALA A 77 10.32 -2.49 -3.72
C ALA A 77 10.75 -3.93 -4.01
N ALA A 78 10.15 -4.92 -3.34
CA ALA A 78 10.41 -6.33 -3.56
C ALA A 78 10.01 -6.77 -4.98
N SER A 79 8.88 -6.30 -5.49
CA SER A 79 8.45 -6.60 -6.86
C SER A 79 9.41 -5.99 -7.89
N ALA A 80 9.80 -4.73 -7.72
CA ALA A 80 10.75 -4.06 -8.61
C ALA A 80 12.14 -4.73 -8.59
N ALA A 81 12.64 -5.09 -7.40
CA ALA A 81 13.91 -5.80 -7.25
C ALA A 81 13.86 -7.20 -7.89
N SER A 82 12.75 -7.92 -7.76
CA SER A 82 12.58 -9.25 -8.36
C SER A 82 12.54 -9.18 -9.89
N ILE A 83 11.88 -8.17 -10.45
CA ILE A 83 11.86 -7.93 -11.91
C ILE A 83 13.26 -7.55 -12.41
N ALA A 84 13.96 -6.65 -11.70
CA ALA A 84 15.31 -6.26 -12.06
C ALA A 84 16.29 -7.44 -12.01
N ALA A 85 16.20 -8.29 -10.99
CA ALA A 85 16.99 -9.51 -10.87
C ALA A 85 16.70 -10.49 -12.02
N TYR A 86 15.44 -10.65 -12.41
CA TYR A 86 15.06 -11.48 -13.57
C TYR A 86 15.68 -10.96 -14.88
N ILE A 87 15.67 -9.65 -15.11
CA ILE A 87 16.26 -9.03 -16.31
C ILE A 87 17.79 -9.17 -16.31
N LEU A 88 18.46 -8.94 -15.18
CA LEU A 88 19.92 -8.96 -15.07
C LEU A 88 20.53 -10.36 -15.14
N ILE A 89 19.83 -11.39 -14.67
CA ILE A 89 20.32 -12.78 -14.66
C ILE A 89 20.11 -13.47 -16.04
N GLY A 90 19.55 -12.76 -17.02
CA GLY A 90 19.27 -13.31 -18.35
C GLY A 90 17.99 -14.15 -18.32
N GLY A 91 16.86 -13.44 -18.30
CA GLY A 91 15.54 -14.04 -18.57
C GLY A 91 15.48 -14.80 -19.88
#